data_AF-A0A1H6FB87-F1
#
_entry.id   AF-A0A1H6FB87-F1
#
_cell.length_a   1.000
_cell.length_b   1.000
_cell.length_c   1.000
_cell.angle_alpha   90.00
_cell.angle_beta   90.00
_cell.angle_gamma   90.00
#
_symmetry.space_group_name_H-M   'P 1'
#
loop_
_entity.id
_entity.type
_entity.pdbx_description
1 polymer ?
#
loop_
_entity_poly.entity_id
_entity_poly.type
_entity_poly.pdbx_seq_one_letter_code
_entity_poly.pdbx_strand_id
1 'polypeptide(L)'
;MLEQKTEQRLLVKDCIENIQDINELSRLFFRELFLRDISLERVFPGGVEVLNRKFSNMLNILKNVKHLEKIQPSLARMGERHLIDYGVQPEYFDTAQAALLSALDSNPEIEMDTALREAWQAVFADVAALMKQAIAQVERRKVHRDIRNLADNTDLLEKIGGKDKVTQVHQRFYDVMFDHDWLGQFFFGKSKESLVMKQTQFMVAAFGGENQYRGDTPAFIHMHMFITDEIADLRQNILCQAILDEGLSPEIAERWLQVDDNFRSSIVKKSVNECVLKCSGQMPVVVKKPKNA
;
A
#
# COMPACT_ATOMS: atom_id res chain seq x y z
N MET A 1 -27.01 22.01 12.47
CA MET A 1 -25.93 21.19 11.84
C MET A 1 -24.89 20.73 12.86
N LEU A 2 -24.25 21.64 13.64
CA LEU A 2 -23.23 21.25 14.64
C LEU A 2 -23.84 20.48 15.84
N GLU A 3 -25.03 20.87 16.27
CA GLU A 3 -25.77 20.23 17.36
C GLU A 3 -26.16 18.79 17.01
N GLN A 4 -26.79 18.59 15.84
CA GLN A 4 -27.13 17.26 15.29
C GLN A 4 -25.90 16.35 15.14
N LYS A 5 -24.76 16.87 14.65
CA LYS A 5 -23.51 16.09 14.61
C LYS A 5 -23.05 15.67 15.99
N THR A 6 -23.20 16.53 17.00
CA THR A 6 -22.79 16.23 18.37
C THR A 6 -23.68 15.13 18.97
N GLU A 7 -24.98 15.18 18.73
CA GLU A 7 -25.95 14.16 19.14
C GLU A 7 -25.64 12.79 18.51
N GLN A 8 -25.43 12.73 17.19
CA GLN A 8 -25.04 11.50 16.48
C GLN A 8 -23.74 10.90 17.04
N ARG A 9 -22.74 11.75 17.33
CA ARG A 9 -21.47 11.31 17.92
C ARG A 9 -21.66 10.73 19.33
N LEU A 10 -22.59 11.27 20.12
CA LEU A 10 -22.91 10.76 21.46
C LEU A 10 -23.64 9.42 21.39
N LEU A 11 -24.62 9.26 20.48
CA LEU A 11 -25.31 7.98 20.28
C LEU A 11 -24.33 6.85 19.93
N VAL A 12 -23.40 7.09 19.01
CA VAL A 12 -22.37 6.12 18.64
C VAL A 12 -21.43 5.84 19.81
N LYS A 13 -21.02 6.88 20.55
CA LYS A 13 -20.17 6.72 21.74
C LYS A 13 -20.83 5.81 22.77
N ASP A 14 -22.09 6.10 23.12
CA ASP A 14 -22.83 5.38 24.15
C ASP A 14 -23.14 3.94 23.69
N CYS A 15 -23.44 3.74 22.41
CA CYS A 15 -23.52 2.40 21.82
C CYS A 15 -22.22 1.61 22.03
N ILE A 16 -21.06 2.19 21.69
CA ILE A 16 -19.76 1.51 21.83
C ILE A 16 -19.44 1.19 23.30
N GLU A 17 -19.77 2.08 24.22
CA GLU A 17 -19.49 1.90 25.66
C GLU A 17 -20.33 0.80 26.31
N ASN A 18 -21.48 0.45 25.72
CA ASN A 18 -22.37 -0.57 26.24
C ASN A 18 -22.13 -1.99 25.66
N ILE A 19 -21.34 -2.13 24.59
CA ILE A 19 -20.96 -3.43 24.02
C ILE A 19 -20.12 -4.21 25.03
N GLN A 20 -20.56 -5.41 25.38
CA GLN A 20 -19.86 -6.31 26.30
C GLN A 20 -18.81 -7.14 25.56
N ASP A 21 -19.16 -7.70 24.40
CA ASP A 21 -18.25 -8.51 23.59
C ASP A 21 -17.84 -7.84 22.27
N ILE A 22 -16.77 -7.05 22.34
CA ILE A 22 -16.16 -6.41 21.17
C ILE A 22 -15.57 -7.46 20.20
N ASN A 23 -15.11 -8.62 20.70
CA ASN A 23 -14.50 -9.63 19.84
C ASN A 23 -15.55 -10.32 18.98
N GLU A 24 -16.74 -10.56 19.52
CA GLU A 24 -17.87 -11.10 18.75
C GLU A 24 -18.32 -10.10 17.68
N LEU A 25 -18.43 -8.81 18.01
CA LEU A 25 -18.72 -7.79 17.00
C LEU A 25 -17.63 -7.72 15.93
N SER A 26 -16.35 -7.85 16.33
CA SER A 26 -15.24 -7.91 15.38
C SER A 26 -15.36 -9.09 14.43
N ARG A 27 -15.72 -10.27 14.93
CA ARG A 27 -15.94 -11.48 14.13
C ARG A 27 -17.06 -11.28 13.12
N LEU A 28 -18.19 -10.70 13.54
CA LEU A 28 -19.31 -10.37 12.65
C LEU A 28 -18.89 -9.37 11.56
N PHE A 29 -18.13 -8.32 11.94
CA PHE A 29 -17.61 -7.33 11.00
C PHE A 29 -16.74 -7.95 9.92
N PHE A 30 -15.70 -8.72 10.29
CA PHE A 30 -14.81 -9.31 9.29
C PHE A 30 -15.49 -10.38 8.44
N ARG A 31 -16.46 -11.12 9.01
CA ARG A 31 -17.31 -12.03 8.24
C ARG A 31 -18.08 -11.26 7.15
N GLU A 32 -18.79 -10.20 7.52
CA GLU A 32 -19.54 -9.38 6.55
C GLU A 32 -18.63 -8.69 5.54
N LEU A 33 -17.46 -8.24 5.96
CA LEU A 33 -16.47 -7.58 5.11
C LEU A 33 -15.99 -8.51 3.99
N PHE A 34 -15.56 -9.72 4.34
CA PHE A 34 -15.02 -10.68 3.38
C PHE A 34 -16.10 -11.37 2.54
N LEU A 35 -17.33 -11.47 3.05
CA LEU A 35 -18.49 -11.88 2.25
C LEU A 35 -18.80 -10.88 1.14
N ARG A 36 -18.63 -9.57 1.40
CA ARG A 36 -18.86 -8.51 0.42
C ARG A 36 -17.72 -8.39 -0.58
N ASP A 37 -16.49 -8.47 -0.10
CA ASP A 37 -15.30 -8.43 -0.95
C ASP A 37 -14.16 -9.27 -0.34
N ILE A 38 -13.98 -10.46 -0.90
CA ILE A 38 -12.92 -11.39 -0.47
C ILE A 38 -11.51 -10.85 -0.73
N SER A 39 -11.34 -9.88 -1.64
CA SER A 39 -10.02 -9.30 -1.93
C SER A 39 -9.46 -8.53 -0.73
N LEU A 40 -10.33 -8.06 0.18
CA LEU A 40 -9.95 -7.35 1.39
C LEU A 40 -9.18 -8.20 2.40
N GLU A 41 -9.16 -9.53 2.27
CA GLU A 41 -8.26 -10.38 3.07
C GLU A 41 -6.79 -9.98 2.90
N ARG A 42 -6.42 -9.48 1.71
CA ARG A 42 -5.06 -9.00 1.43
C ARG A 42 -4.72 -7.72 2.19
N VAL A 43 -5.74 -6.89 2.48
CA VAL A 43 -5.61 -5.63 3.23
C VAL A 43 -5.59 -5.91 4.74
N PHE A 44 -6.28 -6.96 5.18
CA PHE A 44 -6.39 -7.37 6.57
C PHE A 44 -5.69 -8.73 6.83
N PRO A 45 -4.36 -8.82 6.67
CA PRO A 45 -3.65 -10.06 6.94
C PRO A 45 -3.52 -10.30 8.45
N GLY A 46 -3.49 -11.58 8.84
CA GLY A 46 -3.23 -12.02 10.20
C GLY A 46 -4.32 -12.91 10.78
N GLY A 47 -4.05 -13.43 11.99
CA GLY A 47 -5.01 -14.22 12.76
C GLY A 47 -6.05 -13.36 13.48
N VAL A 48 -6.97 -14.03 14.17
CA VAL A 48 -8.10 -13.42 14.88
C VAL A 48 -7.66 -12.33 15.85
N GLU A 49 -6.55 -12.48 16.58
CA GLU A 49 -6.08 -11.47 17.54
C GLU A 49 -5.62 -10.18 16.86
N VAL A 50 -5.03 -10.28 15.67
CA VAL A 50 -4.59 -9.11 14.88
C VAL A 50 -5.79 -8.35 14.35
N LEU A 51 -6.77 -9.09 13.82
CA LEU A 51 -8.03 -8.55 13.32
C LEU A 51 -8.81 -7.85 14.44
N ASN A 52 -8.98 -8.51 15.59
CA ASN A 52 -9.65 -7.92 16.75
C ASN A 52 -8.96 -6.63 17.20
N ARG A 53 -7.62 -6.59 17.27
CA ARG A 53 -6.90 -5.36 17.62
C ARG A 53 -7.13 -4.24 16.60
N LYS A 54 -7.14 -4.53 15.31
CA LYS A 54 -7.43 -3.53 14.26
C LYS A 54 -8.85 -2.99 14.40
N PHE A 55 -9.82 -3.87 14.63
CA PHE A 55 -11.22 -3.50 14.83
C PHE A 55 -11.43 -2.65 16.09
N SER A 56 -10.88 -3.06 17.23
CA SER A 56 -10.97 -2.29 18.48
C SER A 56 -10.33 -0.90 18.35
N ASN A 57 -9.23 -0.78 17.59
CA ASN A 57 -8.63 0.52 17.30
C ASN A 57 -9.55 1.39 16.44
N MET A 58 -10.23 0.81 15.44
CA MET A 58 -11.24 1.51 14.64
C MET A 58 -12.39 2.01 15.52
N LEU A 59 -12.96 1.15 16.39
CA LEU A 59 -14.03 1.55 17.31
C LEU A 59 -13.57 2.64 18.28
N ASN A 60 -12.34 2.58 18.79
CA ASN A 60 -11.81 3.63 19.67
C ASN A 60 -11.70 4.99 18.97
N ILE A 61 -11.41 5.02 17.68
CA ILE A 61 -11.43 6.26 16.90
C ILE A 61 -12.87 6.76 16.76
N LEU A 62 -13.80 5.89 16.36
CA LEU A 62 -15.21 6.22 16.17
C LEU A 62 -15.91 6.63 17.48
N LYS A 63 -15.45 6.14 18.63
CA LYS A 63 -15.91 6.54 19.96
C LYS A 63 -15.48 7.97 20.34
N ASN A 64 -14.27 8.36 19.95
CA ASN A 64 -13.63 9.60 20.42
C ASN A 64 -13.80 10.77 19.42
N VAL A 65 -14.78 10.70 18.52
CA VAL A 65 -15.03 11.71 17.48
C VAL A 65 -15.68 13.01 17.97
N LYS A 66 -15.98 13.15 19.27
CA LYS A 66 -16.58 14.38 19.84
C LYS A 66 -15.79 15.65 19.46
N HIS A 67 -14.48 15.50 19.26
CA HIS A 67 -13.61 16.55 18.74
C HIS A 67 -12.81 16.06 17.52
N LEU A 68 -13.51 15.53 16.52
CA LEU A 68 -12.92 15.09 15.25
C LEU A 68 -11.95 16.14 14.68
N GLU A 69 -12.29 17.41 14.87
CA GLU A 69 -11.53 18.58 14.43
C GLU A 69 -10.14 18.65 15.10
N LYS A 70 -10.01 18.23 16.37
CA LYS A 70 -8.73 18.20 17.10
C LYS A 70 -7.83 17.05 16.66
N ILE A 71 -8.42 15.94 16.21
CA ILE A 71 -7.68 14.74 15.79
C ILE A 71 -7.49 14.66 14.27
N GLN A 72 -8.01 15.62 13.52
CA GLN A 72 -7.93 15.70 12.07
C GLN A 72 -6.49 15.51 11.53
N PRO A 73 -5.43 16.13 12.09
CA PRO A 73 -4.06 15.89 11.59
C PRO A 73 -3.59 14.45 11.80
N SER A 74 -4.04 13.78 12.87
CA SER A 74 -3.72 12.39 13.12
C SER A 74 -4.45 11.46 12.16
N LEU A 75 -5.73 11.74 11.88
CA LEU A 75 -6.54 11.01 10.91
C LEU A 75 -6.04 11.18 9.49
N ALA A 76 -5.57 12.38 9.12
CA ALA A 76 -4.95 12.62 7.83
C ALA A 76 -3.72 11.71 7.63
N ARG A 77 -2.76 11.73 8.58
CA ARG A 77 -1.60 10.83 8.56
C ARG A 77 -1.99 9.35 8.52
N MET A 78 -3.09 8.99 9.18
CA MET A 78 -3.62 7.63 9.12
C MET A 78 -4.14 7.29 7.72
N GLY A 79 -4.88 8.18 7.07
CA GLY A 79 -5.33 8.03 5.68
C GLY A 79 -4.16 7.88 4.71
N GLU A 80 -3.10 8.68 4.87
CA GLU A 80 -1.87 8.54 4.07
C GLU A 80 -1.27 7.14 4.19
N ARG A 81 -1.14 6.61 5.42
CA ARG A 81 -0.65 5.22 5.63
C ARG A 81 -1.58 4.16 5.05
N HIS A 82 -2.90 4.37 5.04
CA HIS A 82 -3.83 3.41 4.43
C HIS A 82 -3.59 3.24 2.94
N LEU A 83 -3.24 4.32 2.23
CA LEU A 83 -2.81 4.24 0.84
C LEU A 83 -1.39 3.68 0.72
N ILE A 84 -0.43 4.25 1.45
CA ILE A 84 1.01 3.99 1.24
C ILE A 84 1.41 2.58 1.69
N ASP A 85 0.99 2.17 2.89
CA ASP A 85 1.46 0.93 3.53
C ASP A 85 0.55 -0.25 3.17
N TYR A 86 -0.75 0.00 2.97
CA TYR A 86 -1.77 -1.04 2.83
C TYR A 86 -2.45 -1.08 1.46
N GLY A 87 -2.23 -0.08 0.59
CA GLY A 87 -2.83 -0.03 -0.74
C GLY A 87 -4.36 0.12 -0.75
N VAL A 88 -4.94 0.62 0.34
CA VAL A 88 -6.39 0.77 0.49
C VAL A 88 -6.92 1.81 -0.50
N GLN A 89 -7.88 1.37 -1.32
CA GLN A 89 -8.57 2.23 -2.26
C GLN A 89 -9.74 2.96 -1.58
N PRO A 90 -10.12 4.17 -2.03
CA PRO A 90 -11.26 4.92 -1.50
C PRO A 90 -12.59 4.14 -1.48
N GLU A 91 -12.79 3.20 -2.40
CA GLU A 91 -14.00 2.38 -2.54
C GLU A 91 -14.15 1.37 -1.40
N TYR A 92 -13.03 0.93 -0.80
CA TYR A 92 -13.06 -0.04 0.30
C TYR A 92 -13.70 0.52 1.57
N PHE A 93 -13.72 1.86 1.75
CA PHE A 93 -14.38 2.48 2.89
C PHE A 93 -15.89 2.27 2.88
N ASP A 94 -16.52 2.27 1.70
CA ASP A 94 -17.96 2.10 1.58
C ASP A 94 -18.35 0.64 1.85
N THR A 95 -17.50 -0.30 1.40
CA THR A 95 -17.62 -1.73 1.74
C THR A 95 -17.47 -1.96 3.25
N ALA A 96 -16.48 -1.32 3.88
CA ALA A 96 -16.26 -1.39 5.31
C ALA A 96 -17.43 -0.77 6.11
N GLN A 97 -18.00 0.34 5.65
CA GLN A 97 -19.19 0.93 6.29
C GLN A 97 -20.37 -0.05 6.25
N ALA A 98 -20.66 -0.64 5.08
CA ALA A 98 -21.75 -1.58 4.92
C ALA A 98 -21.56 -2.84 5.78
N ALA A 99 -20.33 -3.35 5.86
CA ALA A 99 -20.00 -4.49 6.72
C ALA A 99 -20.17 -4.15 8.22
N LEU A 100 -19.75 -2.96 8.65
CA LEU A 100 -19.91 -2.51 10.02
C LEU A 100 -21.38 -2.39 10.42
N LEU A 101 -22.22 -1.78 9.57
CA LEU A 101 -23.65 -1.67 9.83
C LEU A 101 -24.32 -3.05 9.89
N SER A 102 -24.01 -3.96 8.96
CA SER A 102 -24.51 -5.33 9.00
C SER A 102 -24.09 -6.10 10.26
N ALA A 103 -22.86 -5.89 10.74
CA ALA A 103 -22.36 -6.50 11.96
C ALA A 103 -23.02 -5.95 13.21
N LEU A 104 -23.25 -4.63 13.28
CA LEU A 104 -23.98 -3.99 14.38
C LEU A 104 -25.45 -4.46 14.41
N ASP A 105 -26.10 -4.57 13.26
CA ASP A 105 -27.48 -5.08 13.13
C ASP A 105 -27.62 -6.54 13.57
N SER A 106 -26.59 -7.34 13.32
CA SER A 106 -26.59 -8.77 13.63
C SER A 106 -26.13 -9.06 15.07
N ASN A 107 -25.67 -8.04 15.80
CA ASN A 107 -25.20 -8.21 17.16
C ASN A 107 -26.40 -8.18 18.14
N PRO A 108 -26.65 -9.27 18.89
CA PRO A 108 -27.81 -9.35 19.79
C PRO A 108 -27.74 -8.37 20.98
N GLU A 109 -26.57 -7.81 21.30
CA GLU A 109 -26.41 -6.80 22.36
C GLU A 109 -26.86 -5.40 21.92
N ILE A 110 -27.06 -5.18 20.62
CA ILE A 110 -27.32 -3.86 20.04
C ILE A 110 -28.74 -3.80 19.49
N GLU A 111 -29.58 -2.97 20.11
CA GLU A 111 -30.89 -2.62 19.56
C GLU A 111 -30.73 -1.51 18.50
N MET A 112 -30.68 -1.90 17.22
CA MET A 112 -30.53 -0.93 16.14
C MET A 112 -31.86 -0.29 15.75
N ASP A 113 -32.08 0.94 16.19
CA ASP A 113 -33.14 1.80 15.68
C ASP A 113 -32.69 2.67 14.50
N THR A 114 -33.62 3.47 13.96
CA THR A 114 -33.32 4.34 12.80
C THR A 114 -32.32 5.44 13.16
N ALA A 115 -32.44 6.03 14.36
CA ALA A 115 -31.60 7.14 14.79
C ALA A 115 -30.14 6.70 15.00
N LEU A 116 -29.93 5.53 15.64
CA LEU A 116 -28.63 4.94 15.86
C LEU A 116 -27.97 4.52 14.54
N ARG A 117 -28.73 3.95 13.61
CA ARG A 117 -28.22 3.62 12.26
C ARG A 117 -27.73 4.86 11.53
N GLU A 118 -28.53 5.92 11.50
CA GLU A 118 -28.16 7.20 10.87
C GLU A 118 -26.93 7.81 11.55
N ALA A 119 -26.84 7.71 12.88
CA ALA A 119 -25.69 8.18 13.64
C ALA A 119 -24.40 7.42 13.28
N TRP A 120 -24.43 6.09 13.21
CA TRP A 120 -23.30 5.28 12.77
C TRP A 120 -22.86 5.59 11.35
N GLN A 121 -23.81 5.74 10.42
CA GLN A 121 -23.54 6.14 9.05
C GLN A 121 -22.83 7.49 8.99
N ALA A 122 -23.35 8.50 9.69
CA ALA A 122 -22.80 9.85 9.70
C ALA A 122 -21.40 9.91 10.34
N VAL A 123 -21.20 9.26 11.48
CA VAL A 123 -19.90 9.24 12.18
C VAL A 123 -18.83 8.53 11.36
N PHE A 124 -19.16 7.37 10.77
CA PHE A 124 -18.23 6.67 9.89
C PHE A 124 -17.89 7.52 8.66
N ALA A 125 -18.89 8.13 8.02
CA ALA A 125 -18.70 8.96 6.84
C ALA A 125 -17.80 10.18 7.12
N ASP A 126 -17.97 10.84 8.27
CA ASP A 126 -17.12 11.97 8.69
C ASP A 126 -15.63 11.55 8.80
N VAL A 127 -15.34 10.40 9.41
CA VAL A 127 -13.96 9.88 9.54
C VAL A 127 -13.42 9.44 8.17
N ALA A 128 -14.22 8.69 7.40
CA ALA A 128 -13.85 8.21 6.07
C ALA A 128 -13.55 9.38 5.12
N ALA A 129 -14.32 10.46 5.16
CA ALA A 129 -14.10 11.65 4.34
C ALA A 129 -12.73 12.29 4.60
N LEU A 130 -12.31 12.42 5.86
CA LEU A 130 -10.99 12.95 6.21
C LEU A 130 -9.86 12.05 5.68
N MET A 131 -10.02 10.73 5.79
CA MET A 131 -9.03 9.77 5.29
C MET A 131 -8.97 9.78 3.75
N LYS A 132 -10.12 9.72 3.06
CA LYS A 132 -10.22 9.82 1.60
C LYS A 132 -9.62 11.13 1.09
N GLN A 133 -9.83 12.26 1.79
CA GLN A 133 -9.23 13.53 1.43
C GLN A 133 -7.69 13.50 1.54
N ALA A 134 -7.14 12.89 2.59
CA ALA A 134 -5.71 12.73 2.75
C ALA A 134 -5.10 11.84 1.67
N ILE A 135 -5.76 10.72 1.35
CA ILE A 135 -5.41 9.83 0.22
C ILE A 135 -5.36 10.63 -1.09
N ALA A 136 -6.43 11.36 -1.41
CA ALA A 136 -6.50 12.17 -2.62
C ALA A 136 -5.42 13.27 -2.68
N GLN A 137 -5.03 13.85 -1.53
CA GLN A 137 -3.92 14.80 -1.47
C GLN A 137 -2.57 14.13 -1.77
N VAL A 138 -2.33 12.92 -1.27
CA VAL A 138 -1.13 12.14 -1.58
C VAL A 138 -1.09 11.80 -3.06
N GLU A 139 -2.21 11.32 -3.62
CA GLU A 139 -2.32 11.02 -5.05
C GLU A 139 -2.12 12.27 -5.90
N ARG A 140 -2.73 13.41 -5.56
CA ARG A 140 -2.49 14.68 -6.27
C ARG A 140 -1.04 15.13 -6.19
N ARG A 141 -0.38 14.98 -5.04
CA ARG A 141 1.06 15.30 -4.88
C ARG A 141 1.93 14.35 -5.69
N LYS A 142 1.57 13.06 -5.74
CA LYS A 142 2.21 12.08 -6.64
C LYS A 142 2.01 12.50 -8.09
N VAL A 143 0.77 12.68 -8.55
CA VAL A 143 0.44 13.12 -9.91
C VAL A 143 1.13 14.44 -10.27
N HIS A 144 1.18 15.43 -9.38
CA HIS A 144 1.88 16.69 -9.68
C HIS A 144 3.40 16.48 -9.80
N ARG A 145 3.98 15.65 -8.94
CA ARG A 145 5.38 15.24 -9.03
C ARG A 145 5.62 14.43 -10.30
N ASP A 146 4.74 13.51 -10.64
CA ASP A 146 4.79 12.66 -11.81
C ASP A 146 4.63 13.50 -13.07
N ILE A 147 3.76 14.51 -13.11
CA ILE A 147 3.61 15.47 -14.23
C ILE A 147 4.88 16.30 -14.39
N ARG A 148 5.45 16.79 -13.28
CA ARG A 148 6.72 17.51 -13.32
C ARG A 148 7.86 16.62 -13.83
N ASN A 149 7.94 15.40 -13.31
CA ASN A 149 8.91 14.40 -13.74
C ASN A 149 8.65 13.95 -15.19
N LEU A 150 7.41 13.83 -15.64
CA LEU A 150 7.00 13.52 -17.02
C LEU A 150 7.39 14.66 -17.95
N ALA A 151 7.17 15.92 -17.57
CA ALA A 151 7.63 17.08 -18.33
C ALA A 151 9.15 17.08 -18.49
N ASP A 152 9.89 16.72 -17.44
CA ASP A 152 11.34 16.55 -17.53
C ASP A 152 11.72 15.27 -18.33
N ASN A 153 10.94 14.19 -18.26
CA ASN A 153 11.21 12.87 -18.86
C ASN A 153 10.57 12.61 -20.22
N THR A 154 9.84 13.57 -20.81
CA THR A 154 9.13 13.37 -22.08
C THR A 154 10.10 12.95 -23.20
N ASP A 155 11.36 13.39 -23.11
CA ASP A 155 12.46 13.05 -24.01
C ASP A 155 13.40 11.97 -23.43
N LEU A 156 13.20 11.50 -22.19
CA LEU A 156 14.10 10.52 -21.58
C LEU A 156 14.04 9.17 -22.31
N LEU A 157 12.83 8.68 -22.63
CA LEU A 157 12.69 7.42 -23.36
C LEU A 157 13.32 7.49 -24.76
N GLU A 158 13.16 8.62 -25.45
CA GLU A 158 13.78 8.86 -26.76
C GLU A 158 15.31 8.89 -26.65
N LYS A 159 15.85 9.66 -25.69
CA LYS A 159 17.29 9.72 -25.41
C LYS A 159 17.90 8.40 -24.97
N ILE A 160 17.14 7.54 -24.28
CA ILE A 160 17.57 6.18 -23.96
C ILE A 160 17.68 5.33 -25.24
N GLY A 161 16.94 5.64 -26.31
CA GLY A 161 16.83 4.78 -27.50
C GLY A 161 15.63 3.84 -27.46
N GLY A 162 14.58 4.23 -26.73
CA GLY A 162 13.29 3.54 -26.70
C GLY A 162 13.27 2.23 -25.91
N LYS A 163 12.16 1.50 -26.05
CA LYS A 163 11.89 0.24 -25.36
C LYS A 163 12.98 -0.82 -25.56
N ASP A 164 13.58 -0.88 -26.74
CA ASP A 164 14.58 -1.89 -27.07
C ASP A 164 15.86 -1.67 -26.25
N LYS A 165 16.34 -0.43 -26.14
CA LYS A 165 17.49 -0.13 -25.29
C LYS A 165 17.17 -0.32 -23.81
N VAL A 166 15.97 0.04 -23.35
CA VAL A 166 15.53 -0.26 -21.98
C VAL A 166 15.57 -1.77 -21.71
N THR A 167 15.15 -2.57 -22.68
CA THR A 167 15.18 -4.04 -22.57
C THR A 167 16.59 -4.58 -22.49
N GLN A 168 17.53 -4.05 -23.28
CA GLN A 168 18.95 -4.44 -23.24
C GLN A 168 19.58 -4.15 -21.87
N VAL A 169 19.33 -2.94 -21.33
CA VAL A 169 19.77 -2.57 -19.98
C VAL A 169 19.21 -3.53 -18.94
N HIS A 170 17.90 -3.82 -18.96
CA HIS A 170 17.31 -4.76 -18.01
C HIS A 170 17.81 -6.19 -18.18
N GLN A 171 18.08 -6.64 -19.40
CA GLN A 171 18.66 -7.96 -19.64
C GLN A 171 20.02 -8.09 -18.94
N ARG A 172 20.93 -7.14 -19.18
CA ARG A 172 22.24 -7.09 -18.51
C ARG A 172 22.11 -6.98 -17.00
N PHE A 173 21.23 -6.10 -16.53
CA PHE A 173 20.96 -5.89 -15.11
C PHE A 173 20.52 -7.20 -14.43
N TYR A 174 19.57 -7.93 -15.03
CA TYR A 174 19.11 -9.21 -14.50
C TYR A 174 20.12 -10.35 -14.67
N ASP A 175 21.00 -10.29 -15.68
CA ASP A 175 22.10 -11.24 -15.80
C ASP A 175 23.03 -11.15 -14.58
N VAL A 176 23.46 -9.93 -14.23
CA VAL A 176 24.29 -9.72 -13.04
C VAL A 176 23.54 -10.06 -11.75
N MET A 177 22.27 -9.63 -11.61
CA MET A 177 21.52 -9.89 -10.37
C MET A 177 21.24 -11.38 -10.11
N PHE A 178 20.94 -12.17 -11.14
CA PHE A 178 20.70 -13.61 -10.98
C PHE A 178 21.97 -14.36 -10.56
N ASP A 179 23.12 -13.92 -11.07
CA ASP A 179 24.43 -14.54 -10.80
C ASP A 179 25.06 -14.03 -9.49
N HIS A 180 24.50 -12.97 -8.89
CA HIS A 180 25.02 -12.37 -7.67
C HIS A 180 24.70 -13.23 -6.43
N ASP A 181 25.72 -13.66 -5.67
CA ASP A 181 25.59 -14.56 -4.51
C ASP A 181 24.53 -14.15 -3.48
N TRP A 182 24.42 -12.85 -3.22
CA TRP A 182 23.40 -12.31 -2.31
C TRP A 182 22.03 -12.08 -2.98
N LEU A 183 21.95 -11.23 -4.02
CA LEU A 183 20.71 -10.84 -4.68
C LEU A 183 20.03 -11.98 -5.44
N GLY A 184 20.82 -12.90 -6.01
CA GLY A 184 20.36 -14.08 -6.74
C GLY A 184 19.34 -14.91 -5.96
N GLN A 185 19.46 -14.90 -4.63
CA GLN A 185 18.56 -15.63 -3.73
C GLN A 185 17.10 -15.17 -3.80
N PHE A 186 16.81 -13.92 -4.18
CA PHE A 186 15.43 -13.45 -4.37
C PHE A 186 14.75 -14.07 -5.59
N PHE A 187 15.52 -14.61 -6.53
CA PHE A 187 15.05 -15.03 -7.84
C PHE A 187 14.91 -16.55 -7.98
N PHE A 188 15.11 -17.32 -6.91
CA PHE A 188 14.90 -18.77 -6.94
C PHE A 188 13.50 -19.14 -7.44
N GLY A 189 13.44 -19.95 -8.50
CA GLY A 189 12.19 -20.37 -9.14
C GLY A 189 11.47 -19.29 -9.95
N LYS A 190 12.12 -18.16 -10.25
CA LYS A 190 11.56 -17.09 -11.10
C LYS A 190 12.14 -17.15 -12.52
N SER A 191 11.31 -16.85 -13.52
CA SER A 191 11.76 -16.67 -14.89
C SER A 191 12.43 -15.30 -15.05
N LYS A 192 13.70 -15.30 -15.46
CA LYS A 192 14.47 -14.07 -15.77
C LYS A 192 13.77 -13.26 -16.86
N GLU A 193 13.39 -13.91 -17.96
CA GLU A 193 12.70 -13.29 -19.10
C GLU A 193 11.41 -12.59 -18.67
N SER A 194 10.61 -13.24 -17.80
CA SER A 194 9.38 -12.64 -17.28
C SER A 194 9.63 -11.41 -16.42
N LEU A 195 10.72 -11.39 -15.65
CA LEU A 195 11.09 -10.25 -14.81
C LEU A 195 11.63 -9.09 -15.66
N VAL A 196 12.52 -9.37 -16.62
CA VAL A 196 13.01 -8.39 -17.60
C VAL A 196 11.84 -7.72 -18.31
N MET A 197 10.90 -8.52 -18.87
CA MET A 197 9.74 -8.00 -19.58
C MET A 197 8.89 -7.08 -18.68
N LYS A 198 8.55 -7.52 -17.47
CA LYS A 198 7.71 -6.74 -16.55
C LYS A 198 8.37 -5.44 -16.11
N GLN A 199 9.66 -5.48 -15.76
CA GLN A 199 10.38 -4.28 -15.35
C GLN A 199 10.55 -3.30 -16.52
N THR A 200 10.82 -3.79 -17.74
CA THR A 200 10.85 -2.96 -18.95
C THR A 200 9.51 -2.28 -19.19
N GLN A 201 8.40 -3.01 -19.17
CA GLN A 201 7.07 -2.42 -19.37
C GLN A 201 6.77 -1.34 -18.33
N PHE A 202 7.13 -1.60 -17.07
CA PHE A 202 6.96 -0.65 -15.99
C PHE A 202 7.80 0.62 -16.20
N MET A 203 9.09 0.48 -16.51
CA MET A 203 9.98 1.64 -16.70
C MET A 203 9.67 2.42 -17.97
N VAL A 204 9.31 1.77 -19.08
CA VAL A 204 8.86 2.46 -20.29
C VAL A 204 7.64 3.34 -20.01
N ALA A 205 6.67 2.83 -19.24
CA ALA A 205 5.53 3.63 -18.80
C ALA A 205 5.97 4.79 -17.87
N ALA A 206 6.89 4.54 -16.94
CA ALA A 206 7.43 5.57 -16.04
C ALA A 206 8.24 6.66 -16.76
N PHE A 207 8.85 6.34 -17.91
CA PHE A 207 9.53 7.29 -18.79
C PHE A 207 8.59 8.03 -19.76
N GLY A 208 7.27 7.85 -19.64
CA GLY A 208 6.27 8.52 -20.49
C GLY A 208 5.93 7.79 -21.79
N GLY A 209 6.38 6.55 -21.97
CA GLY A 209 5.99 5.69 -23.09
C GLY A 209 4.61 5.03 -22.91
N GLU A 210 4.22 4.20 -23.87
CA GLU A 210 2.94 3.47 -23.82
C GLU A 210 2.86 2.53 -22.60
N ASN A 211 1.78 2.65 -21.82
CA ASN A 211 1.60 1.83 -20.62
C ASN A 211 1.05 0.42 -20.91
N GLN A 212 1.97 -0.51 -21.14
CA GLN A 212 1.68 -1.94 -21.32
C GLN A 212 1.78 -2.75 -20.02
N TYR A 213 2.15 -2.15 -18.90
CA TYR A 213 2.28 -2.86 -17.62
C TYR A 213 0.91 -3.26 -17.08
N ARG A 214 0.80 -4.50 -16.58
CA ARG A 214 -0.43 -5.08 -16.01
C ARG A 214 -0.21 -5.74 -14.64
N GLY A 215 1.00 -5.63 -14.09
CA GLY A 215 1.33 -6.20 -12.79
C GLY A 215 0.84 -5.32 -11.64
N ASP A 216 0.90 -5.87 -10.43
CA ASP A 216 0.63 -5.08 -9.21
C ASP A 216 1.73 -4.02 -8.99
N THR A 217 1.48 -3.09 -8.07
CA THR A 217 2.41 -2.01 -7.74
C THR A 217 3.71 -2.52 -7.09
N PRO A 218 4.82 -1.76 -7.16
CA PRO A 218 6.08 -2.12 -6.49
C PRO A 218 5.92 -2.41 -4.99
N ALA A 219 5.11 -1.62 -4.28
CA ALA A 219 4.82 -1.86 -2.86
C ALA A 219 4.20 -3.26 -2.63
N PHE A 220 3.20 -3.62 -3.44
CA PHE A 220 2.48 -4.88 -3.29
C PHE A 220 3.31 -6.09 -3.72
N ILE A 221 4.09 -6.01 -4.80
CA ILE A 221 4.91 -7.16 -5.24
C ILE A 221 6.09 -7.42 -4.30
N HIS A 222 6.61 -6.39 -3.60
CA HIS A 222 7.73 -6.52 -2.66
C HIS A 222 7.31 -6.57 -1.18
N MET A 223 6.01 -6.53 -0.87
CA MET A 223 5.50 -6.49 0.51
C MET A 223 6.00 -7.64 1.38
N HIS A 224 6.22 -8.82 0.79
CA HIS A 224 6.62 -10.06 1.46
C HIS A 224 8.13 -10.29 1.46
N MET A 225 8.92 -9.34 0.96
CA MET A 225 10.38 -9.43 0.84
C MET A 225 11.05 -8.50 1.83
N PHE A 226 12.02 -9.02 2.58
CA PHE A 226 12.85 -8.20 3.46
C PHE A 226 14.02 -7.62 2.66
N ILE A 227 13.80 -6.43 2.09
CA ILE A 227 14.79 -5.67 1.33
C ILE A 227 15.25 -4.51 2.22
N THR A 228 16.53 -4.50 2.58
CA THR A 228 17.14 -3.42 3.36
C THR A 228 17.66 -2.31 2.46
N ASP A 229 18.04 -1.17 3.04
CA ASP A 229 18.71 -0.10 2.31
C ASP A 229 19.98 -0.61 1.62
N GLU A 230 20.78 -1.44 2.31
CA GLU A 230 22.01 -2.01 1.75
C GLU A 230 21.75 -2.87 0.50
N ILE A 231 20.70 -3.70 0.51
CA ILE A 231 20.30 -4.50 -0.65
C ILE A 231 19.82 -3.60 -1.79
N ALA A 232 19.04 -2.56 -1.47
CA ALA A 232 18.55 -1.61 -2.46
C ALA A 232 19.69 -0.80 -3.10
N ASP A 233 20.69 -0.37 -2.32
CA ASP A 233 21.88 0.34 -2.79
C ASP A 233 22.72 -0.53 -3.72
N LEU A 234 22.94 -1.79 -3.34
CA LEU A 234 23.65 -2.76 -4.16
C LEU A 234 22.94 -2.98 -5.50
N ARG A 235 21.62 -3.16 -5.48
CA ARG A 235 20.81 -3.26 -6.69
C ARG A 235 20.90 -2.00 -7.55
N GLN A 236 20.83 -0.81 -6.94
CA GLN A 236 20.93 0.47 -7.65
C GLN A 236 22.30 0.63 -8.34
N ASN A 237 23.38 0.20 -7.70
CA ASN A 237 24.72 0.20 -8.29
C ASN A 237 24.82 -0.72 -9.50
N ILE A 238 24.24 -1.94 -9.42
CA ILE A 238 24.22 -2.88 -10.55
C ILE A 238 23.40 -2.29 -11.71
N LEU A 239 22.27 -1.63 -11.42
CA LEU A 239 21.46 -0.96 -12.45
C LEU A 239 22.24 0.19 -13.10
N CYS A 240 22.92 1.03 -12.31
CA CYS A 240 23.79 2.09 -12.81
C CYS A 240 24.85 1.54 -13.77
N GLN A 241 25.56 0.48 -13.36
CA GLN A 241 26.58 -0.14 -14.20
C GLN A 241 25.98 -0.74 -15.47
N ALA A 242 24.82 -1.39 -15.40
CA ALA A 242 24.16 -1.94 -16.57
C ALA A 242 23.76 -0.86 -17.59
N ILE A 243 23.34 0.33 -17.12
CA ILE A 243 23.03 1.47 -17.98
C ILE A 243 24.30 1.95 -18.71
N LEU A 244 25.39 2.14 -17.98
CA LEU A 244 26.67 2.62 -18.52
C LEU A 244 27.28 1.61 -19.51
N ASP A 245 27.25 0.32 -19.18
CA ASP A 245 27.75 -0.76 -20.02
C ASP A 245 27.00 -0.88 -21.37
N GLU A 246 25.73 -0.46 -21.41
CA GLU A 246 24.93 -0.41 -22.64
C GLU A 246 25.16 0.87 -23.48
N GLY A 247 26.14 1.69 -23.07
CA GLY A 247 26.63 2.86 -23.80
C GLY A 247 25.86 4.15 -23.52
N LEU A 248 25.00 4.18 -22.50
CA LEU A 248 24.24 5.37 -22.12
C LEU A 248 25.10 6.30 -21.24
N SER A 249 24.84 7.61 -21.34
CA SER A 249 25.63 8.60 -20.61
C SER A 249 25.37 8.58 -19.10
N PRO A 250 26.32 9.08 -18.27
CA PRO A 250 26.08 9.24 -16.84
C PRO A 250 24.86 10.09 -16.50
N GLU A 251 24.54 11.08 -17.33
CA GLU A 251 23.33 11.91 -17.19
C GLU A 251 22.05 11.06 -17.37
N ILE A 252 22.02 10.17 -18.37
CA ILE A 252 20.90 9.23 -18.57
C ILE A 252 20.78 8.30 -17.36
N ALA A 253 21.91 7.79 -16.86
CA ALA A 253 21.93 6.93 -15.69
C ALA A 253 21.36 7.63 -14.47
N GLU A 254 21.81 8.85 -14.15
CA GLU A 254 21.29 9.64 -13.03
C GLU A 254 19.77 9.83 -13.13
N ARG A 255 19.27 10.24 -14.30
CA ARG A 255 17.85 10.46 -14.52
C ARG A 255 17.01 9.19 -14.41
N TRP A 256 17.50 8.07 -14.95
CA TRP A 256 16.85 6.77 -14.79
C TRP A 256 16.76 6.40 -13.31
N LEU A 257 17.86 6.52 -12.56
CA LEU A 257 17.90 6.17 -11.15
C LEU A 257 17.01 7.07 -10.29
N GLN A 258 16.86 8.36 -10.63
CA GLN A 258 15.90 9.24 -9.98
C GLN A 258 14.45 8.75 -10.17
N VAL A 259 14.11 8.21 -11.34
CA VAL A 259 12.77 7.62 -11.58
C VAL A 259 12.59 6.36 -10.73
N ASP A 260 13.59 5.48 -10.70
CA ASP A 260 13.57 4.23 -9.94
C ASP A 260 13.50 4.47 -8.41
N ASP A 261 14.22 5.48 -7.89
CA ASP A 261 14.26 5.82 -6.46
C ASP A 261 12.91 6.32 -5.93
N ASN A 262 12.02 6.85 -6.78
CA ASN A 262 10.66 7.23 -6.37
C ASN A 262 9.86 6.08 -5.74
N PHE A 263 10.24 4.82 -6.03
CA PHE A 263 9.59 3.63 -5.49
C PHE A 263 10.30 3.07 -4.25
N ARG A 264 11.53 3.49 -3.95
CA ARG A 264 12.40 2.91 -2.92
C ARG A 264 11.74 2.86 -1.55
N SER A 265 11.15 3.98 -1.12
CA SER A 265 10.52 4.11 0.20
C SER A 265 9.37 3.12 0.44
N SER A 266 8.73 2.61 -0.62
CA SER A 266 7.67 1.61 -0.54
C SER A 266 8.17 0.15 -0.55
N ILE A 267 9.46 -0.06 -0.82
CA ILE A 267 10.07 -1.38 -0.97
C ILE A 267 10.94 -1.72 0.25
N VAL A 268 11.77 -0.77 0.69
CA VAL A 268 12.75 -0.95 1.76
C VAL A 268 12.09 -1.07 3.14
N LYS A 269 12.62 -1.96 3.97
CA LYS A 269 12.13 -2.25 5.33
C LYS A 269 13.28 -2.21 6.34
N LYS A 270 12.98 -1.78 7.58
CA LYS A 270 13.97 -1.77 8.68
C LYS A 270 14.01 -3.08 9.44
N SER A 271 12.91 -3.83 9.44
CA SER A 271 12.82 -5.13 10.08
C SER A 271 11.98 -6.14 9.28
N VAL A 272 12.22 -7.43 9.52
CA VAL A 272 11.42 -8.52 8.91
C VAL A 272 9.94 -8.42 9.31
N ASN A 273 9.63 -7.83 10.47
CA ASN A 273 8.26 -7.65 10.96
C ASN A 273 7.44 -6.64 10.14
N GLU A 274 8.09 -5.81 9.32
CA GLU A 274 7.40 -4.92 8.37
C GLU A 274 6.97 -5.65 7.09
N CYS A 275 7.38 -6.92 6.92
CA CYS A 275 6.93 -7.71 5.78
C CYS A 275 5.46 -8.12 5.96
N VAL A 276 4.71 -8.01 4.88
CA VAL A 276 3.30 -8.40 4.82
C VAL A 276 3.18 -9.63 3.91
N LEU A 277 2.49 -10.65 4.39
CA LEU A 277 2.37 -11.95 3.71
C LEU A 277 1.01 -12.08 3.05
N LYS A 278 0.95 -12.76 1.89
CA LYS A 278 -0.30 -12.93 1.14
C LYS A 278 -1.18 -14.04 1.71
N CYS A 279 -0.58 -15.05 2.34
CA CYS A 279 -1.28 -16.21 2.88
C CYS A 279 -0.74 -16.59 4.26
N SER A 280 -1.61 -17.16 5.10
CA SER A 280 -1.23 -17.72 6.38
C SER A 280 -0.18 -18.85 6.21
N GLY A 281 0.81 -18.89 7.09
CA GLY A 281 1.90 -19.88 7.04
C GLY A 281 3.03 -19.56 6.05
N GLN A 282 2.91 -18.50 5.23
CA GLN A 282 4.06 -18.02 4.46
C GLN A 282 5.11 -17.42 5.40
N MET A 283 6.37 -17.43 4.97
CA MET A 283 7.44 -16.70 5.64
C MET A 283 7.93 -15.58 4.75
N PRO A 284 8.37 -14.44 5.33
CA PRO A 284 9.01 -13.39 4.54
C PRO A 284 10.22 -13.94 3.78
N VAL A 285 10.43 -13.46 2.57
CA VAL A 285 11.63 -13.78 1.80
C VAL A 285 12.79 -13.01 2.43
N VAL A 286 13.67 -13.75 3.11
CA VAL A 286 14.90 -13.23 3.73
C VAL A 286 16.09 -13.92 3.09
N VAL A 287 16.95 -13.13 2.47
CA VAL A 287 18.19 -13.60 1.84
C VAL A 287 19.37 -13.48 2.80
N LYS A 288 20.31 -14.42 2.74
CA LYS A 288 21.47 -14.44 3.64
C LYS A 288 22.65 -13.74 2.98
N LYS A 289 23.22 -12.74 3.66
CA LYS A 289 24.44 -12.09 3.19
C LYS A 289 25.58 -13.13 3.15
N PRO A 290 26.27 -13.29 2.00
CA PRO A 290 27.43 -14.16 1.90
C PRO A 290 28.53 -13.71 2.88
N LYS A 291 29.30 -14.65 3.42
CA LYS A 291 30.37 -14.35 4.38
C LYS A 291 31.54 -13.55 3.79
N ASN A 292 31.62 -13.46 2.46
CA ASN A 292 32.73 -12.89 1.72
C ASN A 292 32.31 -11.70 0.83
N ALA A 293 31.13 -11.11 1.07
CA ALA A 293 30.56 -10.00 0.29
C ALA A 293 30.69 -8.64 0.98
#